data_AF-A0A816PNH6-F1
#
_entry.id   AF-A0A816PNH6-F1
#
_cell.length_a   1.000
_cell.length_b   1.000
_cell.length_c   1.000
_cell.angle_alpha   90.00
_cell.angle_beta   90.00
_cell.angle_gamma   90.00
#
_symmetry.space_group_name_H-M   'P 1'
#
loop_
_entity.id
_entity.type
_entity.pdbx_description
1 polymer ?
#
loop_
_entity_poly.entity_id
_entity_poly.type
_entity_poly.pdbx_seq_one_letter_code
_entity_poly.pdbx_strand_id
1 'polypeptide(L)'
;MYAARSQHLAQVIEPALNAGQWVLSDRFCDASFAYQGYGRGLTLAKISALNDAFVTRMPDLTFWLDAPIELGMARAQARGELDRFEQEKLAFFSKVRAGYAELKRLYPERIKRIDATQNADVVFEQAVSYLIGC
;
A
#
# COMPACT_ATOMS: atom_id res chain seq x y z
N MET A 1 -1.04 12.98 -8.67
CA MET A 1 -1.23 11.60 -8.17
C MET A 1 -2.44 10.92 -8.81
N TYR A 2 -3.67 11.42 -8.61
CA TYR A 2 -4.87 10.75 -9.15
C TYR A 2 -4.99 10.77 -10.68
N ALA A 3 -4.52 11.83 -11.36
CA ALA A 3 -4.45 11.85 -12.82
C ALA A 3 -3.57 10.71 -13.38
N ALA A 4 -2.35 10.53 -12.85
CA ALA A 4 -1.47 9.43 -13.23
C ALA A 4 -2.09 8.05 -12.92
N ARG A 5 -2.85 7.93 -11.83
CA ARG A 5 -3.56 6.69 -11.49
C ARG A 5 -4.71 6.39 -12.45
N SER A 6 -5.53 7.39 -12.78
CA SER A 6 -6.62 7.25 -13.75
C SER A 6 -6.07 6.83 -15.11
N GLN A 7 -4.98 7.45 -15.56
CA GLN A 7 -4.29 7.03 -16.78
C GLN A 7 -3.74 5.60 -16.69
N HIS A 8 -3.10 5.23 -15.58
CA HIS A 8 -2.56 3.88 -15.38
C HIS A 8 -3.67 2.81 -15.37
N LEU A 9 -4.82 3.12 -14.77
CA LEU A 9 -6.00 2.27 -14.83
C LEU A 9 -6.45 2.05 -16.27
N ALA A 10 -6.72 3.13 -17.01
CA ALA A 10 -7.26 3.06 -18.36
C ALA A 10 -6.31 2.44 -19.39
N GLN A 11 -4.99 2.66 -19.25
CA GLN A 11 -4.01 2.27 -20.27
C GLN A 11 -3.32 0.93 -19.98
N VAL A 12 -3.30 0.47 -18.73
CA VAL A 12 -2.53 -0.73 -18.35
C VAL A 12 -3.39 -1.72 -17.57
N ILE A 13 -4.01 -1.29 -16.47
CA ILE A 13 -4.67 -2.22 -15.55
C ILE A 13 -5.95 -2.79 -16.16
N GLU A 14 -6.88 -1.93 -16.61
CA GLU A 14 -8.16 -2.39 -17.16
C GLU A 14 -8.00 -3.21 -18.45
N PRO A 15 -7.14 -2.82 -19.41
CA PRO A 15 -6.88 -3.67 -20.58
C PRO A 15 -6.35 -5.06 -20.23
N ALA A 16 -5.39 -5.16 -19.29
CA ALA A 16 -4.84 -6.44 -18.86
C ALA A 16 -5.89 -7.31 -18.15
N LEU A 17 -6.68 -6.72 -17.24
CA LEU A 17 -7.75 -7.44 -16.55
C LEU A 17 -8.84 -7.91 -17.53
N ASN A 18 -9.21 -7.08 -18.52
CA ASN A 18 -10.18 -7.45 -19.55
C ASN A 18 -9.67 -8.57 -20.47
N ALA A 19 -8.35 -8.73 -20.59
CA ALA A 19 -7.72 -9.84 -21.28
C ALA A 19 -7.59 -11.12 -20.40
N GLY A 20 -8.16 -11.12 -19.19
CA GLY A 20 -8.10 -12.25 -18.26
C GLY A 20 -6.75 -12.40 -17.55
N GLN A 21 -5.88 -11.37 -17.60
CA GLN A 21 -4.58 -11.41 -16.94
C GLN A 21 -4.67 -10.93 -15.49
N TRP A 22 -3.73 -11.40 -14.67
CA TRP A 22 -3.53 -10.87 -13.33
C TRP A 22 -2.65 -9.62 -13.39
N VAL A 23 -2.98 -8.62 -12.57
CA VAL A 23 -2.18 -7.40 -12.42
C VAL A 23 -1.64 -7.32 -11.01
N LEU A 24 -0.32 -7.27 -10.87
CA LEU A 24 0.37 -6.99 -9.62
C LEU A 24 0.90 -5.55 -9.67
N SER A 25 0.43 -4.70 -8.77
CA SER A 25 0.85 -3.29 -8.68
C SER A 25 1.61 -3.04 -7.38
N ASP A 26 2.82 -2.48 -7.47
CA ASP A 26 3.51 -1.91 -6.32
C ASP A 26 2.83 -0.58 -5.94
N ARG A 27 2.06 -0.63 -4.85
CA ARG A 27 1.16 0.43 -4.34
C ARG A 27 -0.02 0.72 -5.26
N PHE A 28 -1.06 1.28 -4.64
CA PHE A 28 -2.25 1.78 -5.30
C PHE A 28 -2.95 2.85 -4.43
N CYS A 29 -4.28 2.89 -4.40
CA CYS A 29 -5.07 3.89 -3.66
C CYS A 29 -4.82 3.89 -2.15
N ASP A 30 -4.65 2.72 -1.52
CA ASP A 30 -4.43 2.62 -0.07
C ASP A 30 -3.18 3.41 0.37
N ALA A 31 -2.15 3.51 -0.49
CA ALA A 31 -0.98 4.35 -0.24
C ALA A 31 -1.33 5.85 -0.18
N SER A 32 -2.30 6.32 -0.98
CA SER A 32 -2.77 7.71 -0.91
C SER A 32 -3.44 8.01 0.43
N PHE A 33 -4.28 7.10 0.93
CA PHE A 33 -4.91 7.24 2.25
C PHE A 33 -3.86 7.19 3.37
N ALA A 34 -2.95 6.22 3.35
CA ALA A 34 -1.92 6.08 4.39
C ALA A 34 -0.93 7.26 4.41
N TYR A 35 -0.38 7.66 3.26
CA TYR A 35 0.63 8.71 3.20
C TYR A 35 0.04 10.10 3.28
N GLN A 36 -0.98 10.40 2.48
CA GLN A 36 -1.51 11.76 2.42
C GLN A 36 -2.53 12.01 3.53
N GLY A 37 -3.35 11.01 3.85
CA GLY A 37 -4.36 11.12 4.90
C GLY A 37 -3.72 11.08 6.28
N TYR A 38 -3.31 9.88 6.69
CA TYR A 38 -2.76 9.68 8.02
C TYR A 38 -1.37 10.31 8.19
N GLY A 39 -0.48 10.16 7.21
CA GLY A 39 0.89 10.69 7.27
C GLY A 39 0.97 12.22 7.23
N ARG A 40 0.38 12.84 6.20
CA ARG A 40 0.45 14.30 5.94
C ARG A 40 -0.75 15.10 6.49
N GLY A 41 -1.77 14.44 7.04
CA GLY A 41 -2.90 15.11 7.68
C GLY A 41 -3.96 15.68 6.71
N LEU A 42 -3.99 15.24 5.44
CA LEU A 42 -5.12 15.56 4.58
C LEU A 42 -6.38 14.86 5.09
N THR A 43 -7.53 15.51 4.99
CA THR A 43 -8.78 14.89 5.44
C THR A 43 -9.12 13.66 4.59
N LEU A 44 -9.52 12.56 5.23
CA LEU A 44 -9.89 11.33 4.51
C LEU A 44 -11.04 11.57 3.53
N ALA A 45 -11.96 12.48 3.86
CA ALA A 45 -13.04 12.89 2.96
C ALA A 45 -12.53 13.49 1.64
N LYS A 46 -11.47 14.32 1.66
CA LYS A 46 -10.87 14.86 0.43
C LYS A 46 -10.22 13.76 -0.40
N ILE A 47 -9.54 12.82 0.25
CA ILE A 47 -8.90 11.69 -0.45
C ILE A 47 -9.95 10.76 -1.04
N SER A 48 -11.04 10.48 -0.31
CA SER A 48 -12.19 9.71 -0.81
C SER A 48 -12.80 10.37 -2.03
N ALA A 49 -13.11 11.67 -1.97
CA ALA A 49 -13.69 12.38 -3.11
C ALA A 49 -12.80 12.30 -4.37
N LEU A 50 -11.48 12.40 -4.22
CA LEU A 50 -10.54 12.19 -5.34
C LEU A 50 -10.48 10.73 -5.80
N ASN A 51 -10.57 9.78 -4.87
CA ASN A 51 -10.62 8.37 -5.21
C ASN A 51 -11.86 8.06 -6.03
N ASP A 52 -13.02 8.48 -5.56
CA ASP A 52 -14.32 8.22 -6.19
C ASP A 52 -14.43 8.89 -7.57
N ALA A 53 -13.78 10.04 -7.76
CA ALA A 53 -13.77 10.75 -9.04
C ALA A 53 -12.85 10.14 -10.12
N PHE A 54 -11.75 9.49 -9.73
CA PHE A 54 -10.67 9.12 -10.67
C PHE A 54 -10.30 7.63 -10.68
N VAL A 55 -10.81 6.84 -9.73
CA VAL A 55 -10.48 5.42 -9.56
C VAL A 55 -11.72 4.61 -9.89
N THR A 56 -11.73 4.04 -11.09
CA THR A 56 -12.82 3.20 -11.61
C THR A 56 -12.90 1.84 -10.93
N ARG A 57 -11.77 1.35 -10.39
CA ARG A 57 -11.68 0.03 -9.75
C ARG A 57 -10.70 0.02 -8.59
N MET A 58 -11.11 -0.58 -7.48
CA MET A 58 -10.23 -0.93 -6.35
C MET A 58 -9.65 -2.35 -6.55
N PRO A 59 -8.46 -2.66 -5.99
CA PRO A 59 -7.87 -3.98 -6.10
C PRO A 59 -8.77 -5.05 -5.47
N ASP A 60 -8.84 -6.24 -6.05
CA ASP A 60 -9.57 -7.36 -5.45
C ASP A 60 -8.87 -7.85 -4.16
N LEU A 61 -7.54 -7.72 -4.11
CA LEU A 61 -6.69 -8.08 -2.97
C LEU A 61 -5.57 -7.05 -2.78
N THR A 62 -5.17 -6.80 -1.53
CA THR A 62 -4.04 -5.91 -1.19
C THR A 62 -3.22 -6.54 -0.09
N PHE A 63 -1.93 -6.75 -0.35
CA PHE A 63 -0.99 -7.19 0.67
C PHE A 63 -0.35 -5.98 1.35
N TRP A 64 -0.60 -5.83 2.64
CA TRP A 64 0.12 -4.88 3.47
C TRP A 64 1.28 -5.59 4.18
N LEU A 65 2.48 -5.35 3.68
CA LEU A 65 3.73 -5.81 4.28
C LEU A 65 4.03 -4.95 5.52
N ASP A 66 3.67 -5.44 6.70
CA ASP A 66 3.81 -4.72 7.96
C ASP A 66 5.15 -5.07 8.64
N ALA A 67 5.91 -4.05 9.01
CA ALA A 67 7.15 -4.18 9.78
C ALA A 67 7.34 -2.93 10.68
N PRO A 68 8.11 -3.06 11.78
CA PRO A 68 8.62 -1.91 12.51
C PRO A 68 9.32 -0.93 11.57
N ILE A 69 9.16 0.37 11.84
CA ILE A 69 9.69 1.42 10.95
C ILE A 69 11.20 1.35 10.90
N GLU A 70 11.83 1.09 12.04
CA GLU A 70 13.27 0.96 12.22
C GLU A 70 13.84 -0.16 11.33
N LEU A 71 13.13 -1.30 11.26
CA LEU A 71 13.52 -2.41 10.39
C LEU A 71 13.38 -2.04 8.90
N GLY A 72 12.29 -1.39 8.53
CA GLY A 72 12.08 -0.91 7.16
C GLY A 72 13.14 0.10 6.73
N MET A 73 13.51 1.02 7.62
CA MET A 73 14.56 2.01 7.40
C MET A 73 15.94 1.37 7.29
N ALA A 74 16.29 0.43 8.17
CA ALA A 74 17.56 -0.30 8.09
C ALA A 74 17.72 -1.03 6.74
N ARG A 75 16.66 -1.67 6.26
CA ARG A 75 16.63 -2.32 4.92
C ARG A 75 16.75 -1.31 3.78
N ALA A 76 16.16 -0.13 3.90
CA ALA A 76 16.29 0.92 2.90
C ALA A 76 17.71 1.52 2.86
N GLN A 77 18.34 1.71 4.03
CA GLN A 77 19.73 2.16 4.15
C GLN A 77 20.72 1.15 3.57
N ALA A 78 20.48 -0.14 3.76
CA ALA A 78 21.31 -1.18 3.15
C ALA A 78 21.24 -1.20 1.61
N ARG A 79 20.19 -0.61 1.02
CA ARG A 79 19.99 -0.50 -0.44
C ARG A 79 20.53 0.80 -1.04
N GLY A 80 20.95 1.78 -0.24
CA GLY A 80 21.49 3.07 -0.70
C GLY A 80 21.59 4.12 0.41
N GLU A 81 22.25 5.25 0.14
CA GLU A 81 22.42 6.32 1.14
C GLU A 81 21.08 6.97 1.49
N LEU A 82 20.63 6.79 2.73
CA LEU A 82 19.58 7.60 3.31
C LEU A 82 20.21 8.82 4.00
N ASP A 83 19.80 10.00 3.57
CA ASP A 83 20.18 11.26 4.20
C ASP A 83 19.72 11.31 5.66
N ARG A 84 20.50 12.00 6.50
CA ARG A 84 20.49 11.98 7.98
C ARG A 84 19.08 11.89 8.60
N PHE A 85 19.02 11.11 9.67
CA PHE A 85 17.82 10.84 10.47
C PHE A 85 17.27 12.12 11.11
N GLU A 86 16.05 12.48 10.74
CA GLU A 86 15.24 13.48 11.44
C GLU A 86 14.08 12.75 12.13
N GLN A 87 13.79 13.09 13.40
CA GLN A 87 12.64 12.55 14.16
C GLN A 87 11.31 12.74 13.41
N GLU A 88 11.24 13.76 12.56
CA GLU A 88 10.11 14.04 11.68
C GLU A 88 9.81 12.89 10.71
N LYS A 89 10.84 12.21 10.17
CA LYS A 89 10.67 11.04 9.29
C LYS A 89 10.07 9.86 10.05
N LEU A 90 10.54 9.57 11.27
CA LEU A 90 10.01 8.48 12.10
C LEU A 90 8.55 8.72 12.47
N ALA A 91 8.22 9.92 12.97
CA ALA A 91 6.85 10.29 13.31
C ALA A 91 5.91 10.20 12.09
N PHE A 92 6.39 10.62 10.92
CA PHE A 92 5.65 10.49 9.67
C PHE A 92 5.35 9.02 9.33
N PHE A 93 6.38 8.15 9.29
CA PHE A 93 6.19 6.75 8.93
C PHE A 93 5.38 5.96 9.96
N SER A 94 5.45 6.33 11.24
CA SER A 94 4.57 5.79 12.29
C SER A 94 3.10 6.10 12.01
N LYS A 95 2.77 7.33 11.58
CA LYS A 95 1.41 7.68 11.16
C LYS A 95 0.97 6.93 9.91
N VAL A 96 1.87 6.77 8.94
CA VAL A 96 1.59 5.99 7.71
C VAL A 96 1.26 4.53 8.05
N ARG A 97 2.05 3.88 8.91
CA ARG A 97 1.83 2.50 9.36
C ARG A 97 0.50 2.38 10.11
N ALA A 98 0.21 3.31 11.02
CA ALA A 98 -1.10 3.37 11.69
C ALA A 98 -2.26 3.54 10.69
N GLY A 99 -2.06 4.32 9.63
CA GLY A 99 -3.03 4.46 8.55
C GLY A 99 -3.32 3.15 7.82
N TYR A 100 -2.29 2.35 7.50
CA TYR A 100 -2.49 1.02 6.94
C TYR A 100 -3.19 0.06 7.92
N ALA A 101 -2.89 0.14 9.21
CA ALA A 101 -3.57 -0.65 10.23
C ALA A 101 -5.07 -0.34 10.26
N GLU A 102 -5.43 0.93 10.18
CA GLU A 102 -6.82 1.37 10.14
C GLU A 102 -7.52 0.96 8.84
N LEU A 103 -6.87 1.10 7.69
CA LEU A 103 -7.40 0.60 6.42
C LEU A 103 -7.65 -0.92 6.46
N LYS A 104 -6.72 -1.69 7.04
CA LYS A 104 -6.89 -3.14 7.24
C LYS A 104 -8.10 -3.47 8.12
N ARG A 105 -8.36 -2.64 9.15
CA ARG A 105 -9.52 -2.78 10.03
C ARG A 105 -10.83 -2.48 9.28
N LEU A 106 -10.84 -1.47 8.41
CA LEU A 106 -12.00 -1.07 7.62
C LEU A 106 -12.31 -2.02 6.45
N TYR A 107 -11.27 -2.60 5.85
CA TYR A 107 -11.40 -3.47 4.67
C TYR A 107 -10.72 -4.84 4.90
N PRO A 108 -11.16 -5.63 5.90
CA PRO A 108 -10.44 -6.83 6.31
C PRO A 108 -10.46 -7.95 5.26
N GLU A 109 -11.47 -7.97 4.40
CA GLU A 109 -11.58 -8.93 3.31
C GLU A 109 -10.61 -8.63 2.17
N ARG A 110 -10.44 -7.35 1.81
CA ARG A 110 -9.60 -6.90 0.70
C ARG A 110 -8.13 -6.76 1.09
N ILE A 111 -7.85 -6.25 2.29
CA ILE A 111 -6.48 -6.00 2.76
C ILE A 111 -6.05 -7.16 3.66
N LYS A 112 -4.91 -7.78 3.35
CA LYS A 112 -4.31 -8.84 4.16
C LYS A 112 -2.97 -8.37 4.70
N ARG A 113 -2.79 -8.47 6.02
CA ARG A 113 -1.53 -8.09 6.69
C ARG A 113 -0.57 -9.25 6.59
N ILE A 114 0.65 -8.98 6.14
CA ILE A 114 1.76 -9.94 6.08
C ILE A 114 2.84 -9.46 7.03
N ASP A 115 3.39 -10.36 7.85
CA ASP A 115 4.47 -10.02 8.76
C ASP A 115 5.80 -9.93 7.99
N ALA A 116 6.17 -8.71 7.63
CA ALA A 116 7.39 -8.45 6.89
C ALA A 116 8.65 -8.43 7.77
N THR A 117 8.56 -8.79 9.06
CA THR A 117 9.74 -9.01 9.91
C THR A 117 10.44 -10.34 9.61
N GLN A 118 9.73 -11.28 8.99
CA GLN A 118 10.25 -12.58 8.58
C GLN A 118 11.20 -12.47 7.36
N ASN A 119 11.82 -13.60 7.00
CA ASN A 119 12.59 -13.71 5.77
C ASN A 119 11.68 -13.70 4.53
N ALA A 120 12.27 -13.51 3.34
CA ALA A 120 11.50 -13.34 2.11
C ALA A 120 10.64 -14.56 1.73
N ASP A 121 11.13 -15.77 1.98
CA ASP A 121 10.41 -17.01 1.65
C ASP A 121 9.16 -17.16 2.51
N VAL A 122 9.26 -16.92 3.82
CA VAL A 122 8.11 -16.96 4.75
C VAL A 122 7.09 -15.88 4.41
N VAL A 123 7.55 -14.67 4.06
CA VAL A 123 6.67 -13.57 3.60
C VAL A 123 5.92 -13.96 2.33
N PHE A 124 6.62 -14.60 1.39
CA PHE A 124 6.03 -15.06 0.13
C PHE A 124 5.00 -16.17 0.35
N GLU A 125 5.32 -17.18 1.16
CA GLU A 125 4.39 -18.25 1.52
C GLU A 125 3.12 -17.70 2.20
N GLN A 126 3.27 -16.74 3.11
CA GLN A 126 2.13 -16.07 3.74
C GLN A 126 1.27 -15.33 2.70
N ALA A 127 1.87 -14.62 1.74
CA ALA A 127 1.12 -13.95 0.67
C ALA A 127 0.32 -14.95 -0.17
N VAL A 128 0.97 -16.04 -0.58
CA VAL A 128 0.37 -17.09 -1.42
C VAL A 128 -0.75 -17.82 -0.68
N SER A 129 -0.65 -18.01 0.64
CA SER A 129 -1.72 -18.64 1.45
C SER A 129 -3.07 -17.94 1.33
N TYR A 130 -3.09 -16.63 1.07
CA TYR A 130 -4.31 -15.86 0.88
C TYR A 130 -4.95 -16.05 -0.51
N LEU A 131 -4.25 -16.68 -1.45
CA LEU A 131 -4.73 -16.97 -2.80
C LEU A 131 -5.31 -18.39 -2.93
N ILE A 132 -4.88 -19.32 -2.08
CA ILE A 132 -5.20 -20.76 -2.17
C ILE A 132 -6.53 -21.12 -1.48
N GLY A 133 -7.16 -20.17 -0.78
CA GLY A 133 -8.38 -20.38 0.02
C GLY A 133 -9.71 -19.95 -0.62
N CYS A 134 -9.77 -19.75 -1.95
CA CYS A 134 -11.00 -19.43 -2.68
C CYS A 134 -11.48 -20.60 -3.53
#